data_AF-T0DC30-F1
#
_entry.id   AF-T0DC30-F1
#
_cell.length_a   1.000
_cell.length_b   1.000
_cell.length_c   1.000
_cell.angle_alpha   90.00
_cell.angle_beta   90.00
_cell.angle_gamma   90.00
#
_symmetry.space_group_name_H-M   'P 1'
#
loop_
_entity.id
_entity.type
_entity.pdbx_description
1 polymer ?
#
loop_
_entity_poly.entity_id
_entity_poly.type
_entity_poly.pdbx_seq_one_letter_code
_entity_poly.pdbx_strand_id
1 'polypeptide(L)'
;MEKTLIYLGGATLIAYLALALIRPGVAADGLESSLEMLLQSTPWIVVSMFTAGLISELVDPALVARLFGAESGILGIFIAAVLGAFGTGSRWAMYPLAAGLLAANATPGAVFAFMTSWQLVSVTRLPAELPFLGMRFTVYRTVISILMAFIGGMLFDIVWAKFPPRN
;
A
#
# COMPACT_ATOMS: atom_id res chain seq x y z
N MET A 1 0.51 -2.91 -21.84
CA MET A 1 0.51 -3.88 -20.72
C MET A 1 1.94 -4.18 -20.35
N GLU A 2 2.24 -4.16 -19.06
CA GLU A 2 3.55 -4.54 -18.56
C GLU A 2 3.84 -6.01 -18.94
N LYS A 3 5.03 -6.30 -19.49
CA LYS A 3 5.39 -7.65 -19.95
C LYS A 3 5.18 -8.69 -18.85
N THR A 4 5.44 -8.31 -17.60
CA THR A 4 5.22 -9.10 -16.39
C THR A 4 3.78 -9.61 -16.26
N LEU A 5 2.79 -8.76 -16.53
CA LEU A 5 1.37 -9.14 -16.43
C LEU A 5 1.00 -10.18 -17.49
N ILE A 6 1.54 -10.03 -18.70
CA ILE A 6 1.31 -10.99 -19.79
C ILE A 6 1.91 -12.35 -19.45
N TYR A 7 3.14 -12.38 -18.92
CA TYR A 7 3.79 -13.64 -18.53
C TYR A 7 3.09 -14.33 -17.38
N LEU A 8 2.73 -13.61 -16.32
CA LEU A 8 2.02 -14.18 -15.19
C LEU A 8 0.63 -14.66 -15.59
N GLY A 9 -0.13 -13.84 -16.32
CA GLY A 9 -1.45 -14.21 -16.83
C GLY A 9 -1.40 -15.44 -17.73
N GLY A 10 -0.43 -15.50 -18.63
CA GLY A 10 -0.20 -16.66 -19.50
C GLY A 10 0.13 -17.94 -18.70
N ALA A 11 1.01 -17.84 -17.71
CA ALA A 11 1.35 -18.98 -16.85
C ALA A 11 0.14 -19.49 -16.05
N THR A 12 -0.67 -18.58 -15.49
CA THR A 12 -1.91 -18.93 -14.79
C THR A 12 -2.91 -19.61 -15.73
N LEU A 13 -3.05 -19.10 -16.97
CA LEU A 13 -3.94 -19.69 -17.96
C LEU A 13 -3.50 -21.12 -18.34
N ILE A 14 -2.20 -21.31 -18.58
CA ILE A 14 -1.62 -22.63 -18.89
C ILE A 14 -1.84 -23.60 -17.72
N ALA A 15 -1.66 -23.14 -16.48
CA ALA A 15 -1.90 -23.97 -15.29
C ALA A 15 -3.37 -24.42 -15.19
N TYR A 16 -4.33 -23.52 -15.43
CA TYR A 16 -5.75 -23.86 -15.47
C TYR A 16 -6.08 -24.84 -16.60
N LEU A 17 -5.52 -24.64 -17.80
CA LEU A 17 -5.72 -25.55 -18.93
C LEU A 17 -5.13 -26.95 -18.66
N ALA A 18 -3.92 -27.01 -18.09
CA ALA A 18 -3.31 -28.28 -17.70
C ALA A 18 -4.12 -28.99 -16.62
N LEU A 19 -4.61 -28.25 -15.61
CA LEU A 19 -5.47 -28.81 -14.56
C LEU A 19 -6.83 -29.24 -15.10
N ALA A 20 -7.41 -28.54 -16.06
CA ALA A 20 -8.67 -28.94 -16.69
C ALA A 20 -8.54 -30.29 -17.42
N LEU A 21 -7.36 -30.60 -17.97
CA LEU A 21 -7.06 -31.87 -18.63
C LEU A 21 -6.73 -33.01 -17.64
N ILE A 22 -6.06 -32.72 -16.52
CA ILE A 22 -5.59 -33.75 -15.57
C ILE A 22 -6.59 -33.99 -14.43
N ARG A 23 -7.20 -32.92 -13.90
CA ARG A 23 -8.13 -32.92 -12.76
C ARG A 23 -9.23 -31.85 -12.94
N PRO A 24 -10.24 -32.12 -13.78
CA PRO A 24 -11.26 -31.13 -14.13
C PRO A 24 -12.04 -30.58 -12.92
N GLY A 25 -12.27 -31.39 -11.88
CA GLY A 25 -12.92 -30.93 -10.64
C GLY A 25 -12.14 -29.84 -9.91
N VAL A 26 -10.81 -30.01 -9.77
CA VAL A 26 -9.95 -29.02 -9.11
C VAL A 26 -9.86 -27.72 -9.93
N ALA A 27 -9.87 -27.83 -11.26
CA ALA A 27 -9.89 -26.66 -12.14
C ALA A 27 -11.23 -25.90 -12.05
N ALA A 28 -12.35 -26.62 -11.97
CA ALA A 28 -13.68 -26.02 -11.83
C ALA A 28 -13.84 -25.31 -10.47
N ASP A 29 -13.51 -26.00 -9.37
CA ASP A 29 -13.58 -25.44 -8.01
C ASP A 29 -12.65 -24.22 -7.85
N GLY A 30 -11.44 -24.30 -8.44
CA GLY A 30 -10.49 -23.20 -8.46
C GLY A 30 -11.00 -21.99 -9.23
N LEU A 31 -11.67 -22.21 -10.37
CA LEU A 31 -12.25 -21.15 -11.18
C LEU A 31 -13.43 -20.49 -10.45
N GLU A 32 -14.31 -21.28 -9.84
CA GLU A 32 -15.44 -20.78 -9.05
C GLU A 32 -14.95 -19.91 -7.89
N SER A 33 -14.00 -20.42 -7.09
CA SER A 33 -13.39 -19.65 -6.00
C SER A 33 -12.71 -18.37 -6.49
N SER A 34 -11.98 -18.44 -7.60
CA SER A 34 -11.32 -17.26 -8.18
C SER A 34 -12.33 -16.21 -8.67
N LEU A 35 -13.44 -16.63 -9.27
CA LEU A 35 -14.52 -15.75 -9.71
C LEU A 35 -15.25 -15.12 -8.54
N GLU A 36 -15.55 -15.88 -7.48
CA GLU A 36 -16.14 -15.34 -6.26
C GLU A 36 -15.23 -14.28 -5.62
N MET A 37 -13.93 -14.56 -5.50
CA MET A 37 -12.96 -13.59 -4.99
C MET A 37 -12.92 -12.32 -5.84
N LEU A 38 -12.97 -12.46 -7.17
CA LEU A 38 -12.96 -11.33 -8.11
C LEU A 38 -14.23 -10.48 -7.96
N LEU A 39 -15.40 -11.11 -7.89
CA LEU A 39 -16.69 -10.45 -7.70
C LEU A 39 -16.79 -9.76 -6.34
N GLN A 40 -16.29 -10.39 -5.27
CA GLN A 40 -16.26 -9.77 -3.95
C GLN A 40 -15.27 -8.60 -3.88
N SER A 41 -14.14 -8.68 -4.58
CA SER A 41 -13.08 -7.64 -4.52
C SER A 41 -13.36 -6.44 -5.42
N THR A 42 -14.01 -6.63 -6.56
CA THR A 42 -14.21 -5.57 -7.57
C THR A 42 -14.93 -4.34 -7.02
N PRO A 43 -16.05 -4.44 -6.27
CA PRO A 43 -16.71 -3.27 -5.71
C PRO A 43 -15.80 -2.47 -4.78
N TRP A 44 -15.02 -3.15 -3.93
CA TRP A 44 -14.06 -2.50 -3.03
C TRP A 44 -12.94 -1.80 -3.80
N ILE A 45 -12.42 -2.43 -4.87
CA ILE A 45 -11.41 -1.83 -5.75
C ILE A 45 -11.97 -0.56 -6.40
N VAL A 46 -13.14 -0.66 -7.04
CA VAL A 46 -13.80 0.46 -7.72
C VAL A 46 -14.03 1.61 -6.74
N VAL A 47 -14.74 1.38 -5.63
CA VAL A 47 -15.02 2.42 -4.63
C VAL A 47 -13.72 3.06 -4.12
N SER A 48 -12.69 2.24 -3.85
CA SER A 48 -11.41 2.76 -3.39
C SER A 48 -10.68 3.63 -4.40
N MET A 49 -10.74 3.28 -5.70
CA MET A 49 -10.10 4.06 -6.77
C MET A 49 -10.80 5.41 -6.96
N PHE A 50 -12.14 5.42 -6.98
CA PHE A 50 -12.91 6.65 -7.07
C PHE A 50 -12.72 7.54 -5.84
N THR A 51 -12.74 6.94 -4.65
CA THR A 51 -12.48 7.67 -3.39
C THR A 51 -11.08 8.25 -3.37
N ALA A 52 -10.07 7.49 -3.78
CA ALA A 52 -8.70 7.98 -3.82
C ALA A 52 -8.52 9.09 -4.86
N GLY A 53 -9.14 8.99 -6.04
CA GLY A 53 -9.14 10.08 -7.02
C GLY A 53 -9.78 11.36 -6.48
N LEU A 54 -10.92 11.24 -5.78
CA LEU A 54 -11.55 12.37 -5.10
C LEU A 54 -10.68 12.95 -3.99
N ILE A 55 -10.06 12.12 -3.16
CA ILE A 55 -9.13 12.56 -2.12
C ILE A 55 -7.94 13.27 -2.75
N SER A 56 -7.35 12.74 -3.83
CA SER A 56 -6.23 13.40 -4.52
C SER A 56 -6.57 14.79 -5.02
N GLU A 57 -7.82 15.03 -5.43
CA GLU A 57 -8.29 16.37 -5.83
C GLU A 57 -8.63 17.27 -4.62
N LEU A 58 -9.13 16.69 -3.54
CA LEU A 58 -9.47 17.41 -2.30
C LEU A 58 -8.25 17.75 -1.44
N VAL A 59 -7.14 17.04 -1.65
CA VAL A 59 -5.89 17.24 -0.93
C VAL A 59 -5.22 18.49 -1.49
N ASP A 60 -5.20 19.55 -0.67
CA ASP A 60 -4.52 20.80 -1.00
C ASP A 60 -3.02 20.52 -1.27
N PRO A 61 -2.54 20.73 -2.51
CA PRO A 61 -1.14 20.50 -2.86
C PRO A 61 -0.19 21.35 -2.02
N ALA A 62 -0.62 22.54 -1.56
CA ALA A 62 0.19 23.39 -0.69
C ALA A 62 0.35 22.77 0.71
N LEU A 63 -0.69 22.09 1.21
CA LEU A 63 -0.64 21.36 2.48
C LEU A 63 0.29 20.14 2.37
N VAL A 64 0.24 19.42 1.25
CA VAL A 64 1.13 18.28 1.00
C VAL A 64 2.58 18.71 0.87
N ALA A 65 2.85 19.74 0.06
CA ALA A 65 4.21 20.26 -0.10
C ALA A 65 4.79 20.77 1.22
N ARG A 66 3.96 21.37 2.08
CA ARG A 66 4.41 21.88 3.39
C ARG A 66 4.61 20.78 4.44
N LEU A 67 3.84 19.69 4.38
CA LEU A 67 3.90 18.61 5.38
C LEU A 67 4.79 17.44 4.96
N PHE A 68 4.89 17.16 3.67
CA PHE A 68 5.56 15.99 3.11
C PHE A 68 6.57 16.33 2.01
N GLY A 69 6.68 17.60 1.61
CA GLY A 69 7.61 18.02 0.56
C GLY A 69 9.05 18.15 1.04
N ALA A 70 9.93 18.51 0.11
CA ALA A 70 11.37 18.63 0.38
C ALA A 70 11.70 19.63 1.50
N GLU A 71 10.89 20.69 1.64
CA GLU A 71 11.05 21.69 2.72
C GLU A 71 10.82 21.10 4.12
N SER A 72 9.94 20.10 4.24
CA SER A 72 9.70 19.39 5.49
C SER A 72 10.86 18.45 5.86
N GLY A 73 11.64 18.02 4.87
CA GLY A 73 12.79 17.14 5.03
C GLY A 73 12.50 15.92 5.91
N ILE A 74 13.38 15.67 6.90
CA ILE A 74 13.25 14.56 7.85
C ILE A 74 11.94 14.63 8.64
N LEU A 75 11.46 15.83 8.99
CA LEU A 75 10.21 15.99 9.74
C LEU A 75 9.01 15.52 8.90
N GLY A 76 9.03 15.73 7.59
CA GLY A 76 7.99 15.25 6.69
C GLY A 76 7.91 13.73 6.64
N ILE A 77 9.06 13.05 6.64
CA ILE A 77 9.13 11.57 6.70
C ILE A 77 8.57 11.05 8.02
N PHE A 78 8.87 11.72 9.14
CA PHE A 78 8.34 11.34 10.45
C PHE A 78 6.82 11.52 10.51
N ILE A 79 6.30 12.65 10.04
CA ILE A 79 4.85 12.93 9.97
C ILE A 79 4.17 11.88 9.07
N ALA A 80 4.77 11.54 7.93
CA ALA A 80 4.28 10.49 7.04
C ALA A 80 4.21 9.12 7.71
N ALA A 81 5.25 8.73 8.44
CA ALA A 81 5.26 7.48 9.21
C ALA A 81 4.14 7.45 10.26
N VAL A 82 3.91 8.55 10.99
CA VAL A 82 2.83 8.62 11.98
C VAL A 82 1.46 8.55 11.29
N LEU A 83 1.23 9.33 10.24
CA LEU A 83 -0.05 9.35 9.53
C LEU A 83 -0.36 8.03 8.83
N GLY A 84 0.67 7.30 8.37
CA GLY A 84 0.52 5.95 7.81
C GLY A 84 -0.13 4.98 8.80
N ALA A 85 0.21 5.05 10.10
CA ALA A 85 -0.40 4.19 11.11
C ALA A 85 -1.92 4.44 11.27
N PHE A 86 -2.37 5.65 10.98
CA PHE A 86 -3.79 6.04 10.94
C PHE A 86 -4.47 5.74 9.60
N GLY A 87 -3.74 5.21 8.61
CA GLY A 87 -4.29 4.77 7.35
C GLY A 87 -5.30 3.63 7.56
N THR A 88 -6.59 3.90 7.37
CA THR A 88 -7.66 2.91 7.53
C THR A 88 -8.25 2.46 6.18
N GLY A 89 -7.56 2.75 5.08
CA GLY A 89 -8.00 2.40 3.73
C GLY A 89 -7.85 0.91 3.38
N SER A 90 -8.71 0.44 2.49
CA SER A 90 -8.52 -0.81 1.73
C SER A 90 -7.16 -0.80 1.04
N ARG A 91 -6.55 -1.98 0.83
CA ARG A 91 -5.24 -2.06 0.14
C ARG A 91 -5.21 -1.32 -1.19
N TRP A 92 -6.36 -1.30 -1.85
CA TRP A 92 -6.58 -0.68 -3.14
C TRP A 92 -6.72 0.85 -3.09
N ALA A 93 -7.08 1.44 -1.95
CA ALA A 93 -7.21 2.89 -1.76
C ALA A 93 -5.86 3.59 -1.53
N MET A 94 -4.92 2.88 -0.89
CA MET A 94 -3.69 3.48 -0.39
C MET A 94 -2.61 3.63 -1.46
N TYR A 95 -2.63 2.78 -2.51
CA TYR A 95 -1.72 2.93 -3.64
C TYR A 95 -2.03 4.18 -4.50
N PRO A 96 -3.28 4.46 -4.91
CA PRO A 96 -3.57 5.70 -5.61
C PRO A 96 -3.37 6.94 -4.73
N LEU A 97 -3.66 6.85 -3.42
CA LEU A 97 -3.34 7.94 -2.49
C LEU A 97 -1.84 8.23 -2.45
N ALA A 98 -0.99 7.20 -2.37
CA ALA A 98 0.46 7.35 -2.43
C ALA A 98 0.92 7.95 -3.77
N ALA A 99 0.30 7.54 -4.89
CA ALA A 99 0.56 8.14 -6.19
C ALA A 99 0.16 9.63 -6.24
N GLY A 100 -0.97 9.99 -5.63
CA GLY A 100 -1.42 11.38 -5.48
C GLY A 100 -0.46 12.22 -4.64
N LEU A 101 0.07 11.68 -3.55
CA LEU A 101 1.09 12.36 -2.73
C LEU A 101 2.37 12.65 -3.54
N LEU A 102 2.84 11.68 -4.33
CA LEU A 102 3.98 11.88 -5.24
C LEU A 102 3.68 12.96 -6.28
N ALA A 103 2.49 12.92 -6.90
CA ALA A 103 2.06 13.94 -7.86
C ALA A 103 1.97 15.34 -7.24
N ALA A 104 1.66 15.43 -5.95
CA ALA A 104 1.62 16.66 -5.16
C ALA A 104 2.99 17.07 -4.57
N ASN A 105 4.11 16.54 -5.09
CA ASN A 105 5.49 16.84 -4.68
C ASN A 105 5.88 16.41 -3.25
N ALA A 106 5.24 15.39 -2.68
CA ALA A 106 5.78 14.73 -1.49
C ALA A 106 7.12 14.04 -1.81
N THR A 107 8.04 14.00 -0.84
CA THR A 107 9.31 13.28 -1.07
C THR A 107 9.06 11.78 -1.21
N PRO A 108 9.81 11.08 -2.07
CA PRO A 108 9.67 9.64 -2.22
C PRO A 108 9.86 8.87 -0.90
N GLY A 109 10.76 9.34 -0.03
CA GLY A 109 10.96 8.81 1.31
C GLY A 109 9.77 9.04 2.25
N ALA A 110 9.10 10.19 2.17
CA ALA A 110 7.87 10.42 2.93
C ALA A 110 6.75 9.48 2.47
N VAL A 111 6.57 9.31 1.16
CA VAL A 111 5.56 8.37 0.61
C VAL A 111 5.90 6.93 0.99
N PHE A 112 7.17 6.54 0.93
CA PHE A 112 7.63 5.22 1.40
C PHE A 112 7.34 5.01 2.89
N ALA A 113 7.65 5.98 3.74
CA ALA A 113 7.40 5.90 5.18
C ALA A 113 5.90 5.79 5.50
N PHE A 114 5.06 6.56 4.81
CA PHE A 114 3.60 6.46 4.93
C PHE A 114 3.10 5.06 4.58
N MET A 115 3.48 4.55 3.41
CA MET A 115 3.04 3.23 2.94
C MET A 115 3.54 2.11 3.86
N THR A 116 4.80 2.18 4.29
CA THR A 116 5.41 1.17 5.16
C THR A 116 4.75 1.15 6.52
N SER A 117 4.52 2.32 7.12
CA SER A 117 3.85 2.41 8.42
C SER A 117 2.42 1.92 8.34
N TRP A 118 1.68 2.26 7.28
CA TRP A 118 0.33 1.76 7.05
C TRP A 118 0.26 0.23 6.91
N GLN A 119 1.26 -0.40 6.30
CA GLN A 119 1.33 -1.87 6.19
C GLN A 119 1.65 -2.55 7.53
N LEU A 120 2.51 -1.92 8.34
CA LEU A 120 2.97 -2.48 9.61
C LEU A 120 1.98 -2.21 10.75
N VAL A 121 1.28 -1.08 10.72
CA VAL A 121 0.42 -0.59 11.80
C VAL A 121 -0.92 -0.16 11.22
N SER A 122 -1.98 -0.58 11.89
CA SER A 122 -3.33 -0.09 11.62
C SER A 122 -4.00 0.18 12.95
N VAL A 123 -4.22 1.46 13.26
CA VAL A 123 -4.82 1.89 14.53
C VAL A 123 -6.18 1.23 14.77
N THR A 124 -6.96 0.97 13.71
CA THR A 124 -8.24 0.26 13.81
C THR A 124 -8.10 -1.22 14.19
N ARG A 125 -6.94 -1.83 13.94
CA ARG A 125 -6.66 -3.24 14.27
C ARG A 125 -6.07 -3.41 15.67
N LEU A 126 -5.47 -2.37 16.24
CA LEU A 126 -4.83 -2.46 17.58
C LEU A 126 -5.78 -2.97 18.67
N PRO A 127 -7.06 -2.53 18.77
CA PRO A 127 -7.98 -3.06 19.79
C PRO A 127 -8.26 -4.55 19.61
N ALA A 128 -8.31 -5.03 18.37
CA ALA A 128 -8.52 -6.44 18.06
C ALA A 128 -7.28 -7.30 18.33
N GLU A 129 -6.07 -6.71 18.32
CA GLU A 129 -4.82 -7.41 18.63
C GLU A 129 -4.58 -7.58 20.14
N LEU A 130 -5.09 -6.66 20.95
CA LEU A 130 -4.86 -6.64 22.41
C LEU A 130 -5.20 -7.97 23.12
N PRO A 131 -6.33 -8.65 22.83
CA PRO A 131 -6.67 -9.91 23.49
C PRO A 131 -5.71 -11.05 23.15
N PHE A 132 -5.08 -11.02 21.97
CA PHE A 132 -4.24 -12.12 21.49
C PHE A 132 -2.77 -11.92 21.83
N LEU A 133 -2.27 -10.68 21.75
CA LEU A 133 -0.85 -10.36 21.88
C LEU A 133 -0.50 -9.68 23.21
N GLY A 134 -1.50 -9.16 23.91
CA GLY A 134 -1.32 -8.37 25.13
C GLY A 134 -0.86 -6.94 24.85
N MET A 135 -1.12 -6.06 25.83
CA MET A 135 -0.86 -4.63 25.74
C MET A 135 0.62 -4.31 25.49
N ARG A 136 1.53 -4.92 26.25
CA ARG A 136 2.96 -4.62 26.18
C ARG A 136 3.52 -4.90 24.79
N PHE A 137 3.24 -6.09 24.24
CA PHE A 137 3.71 -6.46 22.91
C PHE A 137 3.15 -5.54 21.82
N THR A 138 1.84 -5.28 21.86
CA THR A 138 1.15 -4.44 20.88
C THR A 138 1.74 -3.02 20.81
N VAL A 139 2.02 -2.41 21.96
CA VAL A 139 2.64 -1.08 22.04
C VAL A 139 4.06 -1.09 21.49
N TYR A 140 4.93 -2.01 21.95
CA TYR A 140 6.31 -2.06 21.48
C TYR A 140 6.39 -2.33 19.97
N ARG A 141 5.58 -3.27 19.48
CA ARG A 141 5.47 -3.57 18.03
C ARG A 141 5.09 -2.33 17.24
N THR A 142 4.11 -1.57 17.71
CA THR A 142 3.62 -0.36 17.03
C THR A 142 4.70 0.72 16.97
N VAL A 143 5.33 1.02 18.10
CA VAL A 143 6.39 2.04 18.18
C VAL A 143 7.57 1.67 17.29
N ILE A 144 8.05 0.42 17.37
CA ILE A 144 9.17 -0.06 16.55
C ILE A 144 8.81 -0.02 15.07
N SER A 145 7.57 -0.37 14.70
CA SER A 145 7.10 -0.34 13.31
C SER A 145 7.12 1.06 12.72
N ILE A 146 6.66 2.07 13.47
CA ILE A 146 6.69 3.47 13.04
C ILE A 146 8.14 3.95 12.90
N LEU A 147 9.02 3.58 13.83
CA LEU A 147 10.45 3.92 13.75
C LEU A 147 11.13 3.27 12.54
N MET A 148 10.82 2.01 12.24
CA MET A 148 11.32 1.30 11.05
C MET A 148 10.84 1.98 9.76
N ALA A 149 9.56 2.39 9.70
CA ALA A 149 9.03 3.12 8.56
C ALA A 149 9.72 4.48 8.36
N PHE A 150 9.97 5.21 9.46
CA PHE A 150 10.70 6.47 9.44
C PHE A 150 12.14 6.32 8.95
N ILE A 151 12.91 5.39 9.54
CA ILE A 151 14.30 5.11 9.13
C ILE A 151 14.33 4.62 7.68
N GLY A 152 13.40 3.75 7.31
CA GLY A 152 13.24 3.26 5.94
C GLY A 152 13.00 4.38 4.94
N GLY A 153 12.14 5.35 5.28
CA GLY A 153 11.91 6.54 4.44
C GLY A 153 13.16 7.40 4.25
N MET A 154 13.94 7.60 5.32
CA MET A 154 15.22 8.31 5.22
C MET A 154 16.22 7.57 4.32
N LEU A 155 16.33 6.25 4.49
CA LEU A 155 17.18 5.42 3.64
C LEU A 155 16.71 5.44 2.18
N PHE A 156 15.39 5.45 1.97
CA PHE A 156 14.80 5.52 0.65
C PHE A 156 15.18 6.82 -0.05
N ASP A 157 15.06 7.98 0.60
CA ASP A 157 15.47 9.26 0.02
C ASP A 157 16.96 9.29 -0.34
N ILE A 158 17.83 8.72 0.51
CA ILE A 158 19.28 8.64 0.23
C ILE A 158 19.56 7.78 -1.01
N VAL A 159 18.90 6.63 -1.13
CA VAL A 159 19.08 5.74 -2.28
C VAL A 159 18.47 6.37 -3.54
N TRP A 160 17.29 6.95 -3.42
CA TRP A 160 16.56 7.58 -4.52
C TRP A 160 17.35 8.76 -5.11
N ALA A 161 17.98 9.58 -4.27
CA ALA A 161 18.83 10.68 -4.72
C ALA A 161 20.04 10.20 -5.56
N LYS A 162 20.50 8.95 -5.39
CA LYS A 162 21.58 8.36 -6.19
C LYS A 162 21.10 7.78 -7.53
N PHE A 163 19.80 7.53 -7.68
CA PHE A 163 19.20 6.98 -8.89
C PHE A 163 18.00 7.84 -9.33
N PRO A 164 18.21 9.13 -9.65
CA PRO A 164 17.12 9.96 -10.15
C PRO A 164 16.54 9.33 -11.43
N PRO A 165 15.21 9.40 -11.62
CA PRO A 165 14.56 8.83 -12.78
C PRO A 165 15.21 9.38 -14.05
N ARG A 166 15.64 8.49 -14.94
CA ARG A 166 15.97 8.85 -16.33
C ARG A 166 14.64 9.23 -16.98
N ASN A 167 14.41 10.53 -17.14
CA ASN A 167 13.31 11.09 -17.94
C ASN A 167 13.32 10.47 -19.35
#